data_AF-A0A2W5NQD0-F1
#
_entry.id   AF-A0A2W5NQD0-F1
#
_cell.length_a   1.000
_cell.length_b   1.000
_cell.length_c   1.000
_cell.angle_alpha   90.00
_cell.angle_beta   90.00
_cell.angle_gamma   90.00
#
_symmetry.space_group_name_H-M   'P 1'
#
loop_
_entity.id
_entity.type
_entity.pdbx_description
1 polymer ?
#
loop_
_entity_poly.entity_id
_entity_poly.type
_entity_poly.pdbx_seq_one_letter_code
_entity_poly.pdbx_strand_id
1 'polypeptide(L)'
;MMTRKTRRVLMVGAALLLAAGNLWWFTRGHKQPEPDFVLGATLEHVSIAADALPSLPRYDAATGTWSERGQPIRRAIGGLVRPYHGGDVVTGRKSKSYLGIAIGASAGPDEIRPIFLDLARAGICDVAVVQDGMTPGPRGDVSVVIDHIVSVRDGAGKTVKCEG
;
A
#
# COMPACT_ATOMS: atom_id res chain seq x y z
N MET A 1 46.80 -6.92 -46.66
CA MET A 1 45.99 -5.77 -47.09
C MET A 1 44.53 -6.19 -47.13
N MET A 2 43.69 -5.69 -46.22
CA MET A 2 42.25 -5.96 -46.26
C MET A 2 41.64 -5.21 -47.45
N THR A 3 40.90 -5.89 -48.32
CA THR A 3 40.30 -5.24 -49.49
C THR A 3 39.15 -4.34 -49.04
N ARG A 4 38.90 -3.23 -49.78
CA ARG A 4 37.81 -2.26 -49.47
C ARG A 4 36.45 -2.94 -49.23
N LYS A 5 36.22 -4.09 -49.90
CA LYS A 5 35.01 -4.91 -49.80
C LYS A 5 34.89 -5.58 -48.42
N THR A 6 35.95 -6.19 -47.91
CA THR A 6 35.97 -6.85 -46.58
C THR A 6 35.76 -5.84 -45.46
N ARG A 7 36.35 -4.64 -45.57
CA ARG A 7 36.20 -3.57 -44.57
C ARG A 7 34.76 -3.03 -44.48
N ARG A 8 34.07 -2.91 -45.62
CA ARG A 8 32.65 -2.53 -45.67
C ARG A 8 31.75 -3.59 -45.04
N VAL A 9 31.97 -4.87 -45.35
CA VAL A 9 31.18 -5.99 -44.79
C VAL A 9 31.32 -6.03 -43.27
N LEU A 10 32.53 -5.86 -42.75
CA LEU A 10 32.79 -5.82 -41.30
C LEU A 10 32.09 -4.65 -40.61
N MET A 11 32.14 -3.44 -41.19
CA MET A 11 31.44 -2.29 -40.62
C MET A 11 29.92 -2.46 -40.63
N VAL A 12 29.35 -2.99 -41.72
CA VAL A 12 27.91 -3.25 -41.80
C VAL A 12 27.49 -4.32 -40.80
N GLY A 13 28.28 -5.39 -40.64
CA GLY A 13 28.03 -6.41 -39.62
C GLY A 13 28.08 -5.87 -38.19
N ALA A 14 29.07 -5.03 -37.88
CA ALA A 14 29.18 -4.39 -36.57
C ALA A 14 28.01 -3.44 -36.29
N ALA A 15 27.59 -2.65 -37.29
CA ALA A 15 26.44 -1.76 -37.17
C ALA A 15 25.13 -2.54 -36.93
N LEU A 16 24.93 -3.66 -37.63
CA LEU A 16 23.77 -4.52 -37.42
C LEU A 16 23.76 -5.16 -36.03
N LEU A 17 24.92 -5.61 -35.54
CA LEU A 17 25.04 -6.17 -34.18
C LEU A 17 24.74 -5.11 -33.10
N LEU A 18 25.23 -3.89 -33.27
CA LEU A 18 24.94 -2.78 -32.35
C LEU A 18 23.47 -2.38 -32.38
N ALA A 19 22.84 -2.37 -33.55
CA ALA A 19 21.41 -2.09 -33.71
C ALA A 19 20.55 -3.19 -33.07
N ALA A 20 20.89 -4.46 -33.29
CA ALA A 20 20.20 -5.60 -32.69
C ALA A 20 20.38 -5.62 -31.16
N GLY A 21 21.59 -5.34 -30.66
CA GLY A 21 21.86 -5.23 -29.23
C GLY A 21 21.08 -4.09 -28.57
N ASN A 22 20.98 -2.93 -29.22
CA ASN A 22 20.13 -1.82 -28.76
C ASN A 22 18.66 -2.22 -28.75
N LEU A 23 18.16 -2.79 -29.84
CA LEU A 23 16.76 -3.19 -29.94
C LEU A 23 16.40 -4.23 -28.88
N TRP A 24 17.28 -5.19 -28.62
CA TRP A 24 17.10 -6.17 -27.55
C TRP A 24 17.10 -5.53 -26.16
N TRP A 25 18.00 -4.58 -25.89
CA TRP A 25 18.04 -3.87 -24.62
C TRP A 25 16.74 -3.08 -24.35
N PHE A 26 16.21 -2.40 -25.36
CA PHE A 26 14.95 -1.64 -25.25
C PHE A 26 13.70 -2.50 -25.22
N THR A 27 13.71 -3.67 -25.87
CA THR A 27 12.56 -4.61 -25.86
C THR A 27 12.59 -5.58 -24.71
N ARG A 28 13.71 -5.67 -23.97
CA ARG A 28 13.79 -6.38 -22.70
C ARG A 28 12.91 -5.65 -21.69
N GLY A 29 11.63 -5.98 -21.67
CA GLY A 29 10.66 -5.44 -20.72
C GLY A 29 11.21 -5.59 -19.31
N HIS A 30 11.56 -4.45 -18.71
CA HIS A 30 11.87 -4.42 -17.29
C HIS A 30 10.51 -4.56 -16.60
N LYS A 31 10.12 -5.80 -16.26
CA LYS A 31 9.03 -6.00 -15.32
C LYS A 31 9.46 -5.26 -14.06
N GLN A 32 8.86 -4.11 -13.79
CA GLN A 32 9.04 -3.46 -12.51
C GLN A 32 8.72 -4.50 -11.44
N PRO A 33 9.50 -4.56 -10.35
CA PRO A 33 9.14 -5.39 -9.20
C PRO A 33 7.70 -5.04 -8.86
N GLU A 34 6.82 -6.04 -8.94
CA GLU A 34 5.42 -5.83 -8.55
C GLU A 34 5.41 -5.36 -7.09
N PRO A 35 4.59 -4.36 -6.73
CA PRO A 35 4.61 -3.77 -5.41
C PRO A 35 4.14 -4.76 -4.34
N ASP A 36 4.59 -4.56 -3.12
CA ASP A 36 4.23 -5.40 -1.97
C ASP A 36 2.77 -5.24 -1.53
N PHE A 37 2.17 -4.09 -1.84
CA PHE A 37 0.74 -3.85 -1.72
C PHE A 37 0.30 -2.80 -2.72
N VAL A 38 -0.98 -2.84 -3.08
CA VAL A 38 -1.62 -1.90 -3.99
C VAL A 38 -2.79 -1.26 -3.24
N LEU A 39 -2.77 0.07 -3.17
CA LEU A 39 -3.87 0.87 -2.65
C LEU A 39 -4.66 1.45 -3.83
N GLY A 40 -5.98 1.43 -3.72
CA GLY A 40 -6.90 2.06 -4.63
C GLY A 40 -6.88 3.57 -4.45
N ALA A 41 -7.09 4.30 -5.54
CA ALA A 41 -7.25 5.74 -5.48
C ALA A 41 -8.58 6.10 -4.80
N THR A 42 -8.51 6.97 -3.79
CA THR A 42 -9.62 7.41 -2.97
C THR A 42 -9.49 8.91 -2.71
N LEU A 43 -10.63 9.59 -2.63
CA LEU A 43 -10.71 10.99 -2.20
C LEU A 43 -11.48 11.08 -0.86
N GLU A 44 -11.66 9.94 -0.20
CA GLU A 44 -12.46 9.85 1.03
C GLU A 44 -11.60 10.18 2.24
N HIS A 45 -12.15 11.03 3.10
CA HIS A 45 -11.50 11.46 4.33
C HIS A 45 -12.45 11.32 5.50
N VAL A 46 -11.88 10.95 6.65
CA VAL A 46 -12.56 10.88 7.95
C VAL A 46 -11.86 11.78 8.94
N SER A 47 -12.66 12.38 9.82
CA SER A 47 -12.17 13.15 10.97
C SER A 47 -12.17 12.26 12.20
N ILE A 48 -10.99 12.03 12.79
CA ILE A 48 -10.82 11.29 14.04
C ILE A 48 -10.51 12.28 15.16
N ALA A 49 -11.36 12.31 16.19
CA ALA A 49 -11.17 13.18 17.34
C ALA A 49 -9.87 12.85 18.09
N ALA A 50 -9.16 13.88 18.57
CA ALA A 50 -7.86 13.73 19.22
C ALA A 50 -7.88 12.80 20.46
N ASP A 51 -8.99 12.78 21.19
CA ASP A 51 -9.20 11.92 22.36
C ASP A 51 -9.42 10.44 22.00
N ALA A 52 -9.85 10.16 20.77
CA ALA A 52 -10.02 8.80 20.26
C ALA A 52 -8.69 8.18 19.78
N LEU A 53 -7.67 8.99 19.47
CA LEU A 53 -6.38 8.52 18.93
C LEU A 53 -5.69 7.46 19.79
N PRO A 54 -5.62 7.58 21.13
CA PRO A 54 -4.98 6.56 21.97
C PRO A 54 -5.72 5.21 21.98
N SER A 55 -7.01 5.20 21.62
CA SER A 55 -7.83 3.99 21.46
C SER A 55 -7.80 3.39 20.06
N LEU A 56 -7.04 3.94 19.12
CA LEU A 56 -6.93 3.29 17.82
C LEU A 56 -6.16 1.98 17.95
N PRO A 57 -6.64 0.90 17.30
CA PRO A 57 -5.96 -0.38 17.28
C PRO A 57 -4.58 -0.25 16.61
N ARG A 58 -3.60 -0.94 17.18
CA ARG A 58 -2.23 -1.05 16.69
C ARG A 58 -1.89 -2.50 16.45
N TYR A 59 -1.27 -2.76 15.32
CA TYR A 59 -0.77 -4.08 14.97
C TYR A 59 0.66 -4.25 15.47
N ASP A 60 0.92 -5.34 16.19
CA ASP A 60 2.26 -5.78 16.54
C ASP A 60 2.69 -6.86 15.55
N ALA A 61 3.60 -6.49 14.65
CA ALA A 61 4.12 -7.40 13.63
C ALA A 61 4.98 -8.54 14.20
N ALA A 62 5.56 -8.38 15.40
CA ALA A 62 6.37 -9.42 16.02
C ALA A 62 5.50 -10.57 16.55
N THR A 63 4.31 -10.25 17.08
CA THR A 63 3.36 -11.24 17.61
C THR A 63 2.24 -11.58 16.63
N GLY A 64 2.05 -10.79 15.58
CA GLY A 64 0.94 -10.92 14.64
C GLY A 64 -0.41 -10.63 15.29
N THR A 65 -0.45 -9.72 16.27
CA THR A 65 -1.65 -9.44 17.06
C THR A 65 -2.02 -7.97 17.07
N TRP A 66 -3.32 -7.70 17.26
CA TRP A 66 -3.84 -6.35 17.44
C TRP A 66 -3.95 -6.02 18.92
N SER A 67 -3.64 -4.77 19.27
CA SER A 67 -3.80 -4.23 20.60
C SER A 67 -4.48 -2.86 20.58
N GLU A 68 -5.23 -2.55 21.63
CA GLU A 68 -5.85 -1.25 21.88
C GLU A 68 -5.35 -0.77 23.24
N ARG A 69 -4.72 0.42 23.30
CA ARG A 69 -4.10 0.94 24.54
C ARG A 69 -3.13 -0.06 25.20
N GLY A 70 -2.38 -0.80 24.38
CA GLY A 70 -1.45 -1.84 24.84
C GLY A 70 -2.10 -3.11 25.38
N GLN A 71 -3.43 -3.22 25.35
CA GLN A 71 -4.15 -4.43 25.71
C GLN A 71 -4.48 -5.25 24.45
N PRO A 72 -4.23 -6.57 24.43
CA PRO A 72 -4.57 -7.40 23.29
C PRO A 72 -6.07 -7.36 22.99
N ILE A 73 -6.41 -7.16 21.72
CA ILE A 73 -7.79 -7.23 21.25
C ILE A 73 -8.17 -8.71 21.16
N ARG A 74 -9.00 -9.17 22.11
CA ARG A 74 -9.42 -10.58 22.19
C ARG A 74 -10.54 -10.95 21.21
N ARG A 75 -11.25 -9.95 20.68
CA ARG A 75 -12.30 -10.11 19.67
C ARG A 75 -11.71 -10.02 18.26
N ALA A 76 -12.47 -10.44 17.25
CA ALA A 76 -12.07 -10.21 15.86
C ALA A 76 -11.93 -8.69 15.60
N ILE A 77 -10.85 -8.30 14.91
CA ILE A 77 -10.56 -6.89 14.53
C ILE A 77 -11.72 -6.26 13.73
N GLY A 78 -12.47 -7.07 12.97
CA GLY A 78 -13.68 -6.63 12.25
C GLY A 78 -14.77 -6.01 13.16
N GLY A 79 -14.80 -6.34 14.44
CA GLY A 79 -15.73 -5.72 15.40
C GLY A 79 -15.40 -4.25 15.75
N LEU A 80 -14.27 -3.74 15.28
CA LEU A 80 -13.84 -2.34 15.41
C LEU A 80 -14.08 -1.52 14.14
N VAL A 81 -14.58 -2.14 13.07
CA VAL A 81 -14.95 -1.46 11.83
C VAL A 81 -16.11 -0.51 12.11
N ARG A 82 -15.95 0.75 11.72
CA ARG A 82 -16.91 1.81 11.97
C ARG A 82 -17.63 2.17 10.67
N PRO A 83 -18.96 2.44 10.71
CA PRO A 83 -19.63 3.02 9.56
C PRO A 83 -19.15 4.47 9.33
N TYR A 84 -19.26 4.94 8.10
CA TYR A 84 -19.08 6.38 7.82
C TYR A 84 -20.18 7.20 8.50
N HIS A 85 -19.82 8.39 8.98
CA HIS A 85 -20.74 9.35 9.56
C HIS A 85 -20.94 10.55 8.62
N GLY A 86 -22.03 11.32 8.80
CA GLY A 86 -22.40 12.42 7.90
C GLY A 86 -21.41 13.61 7.83
N GLY A 87 -20.34 13.59 8.64
CA GLY A 87 -19.22 14.54 8.54
C GLY A 87 -18.07 14.06 7.65
N ASP A 88 -18.12 12.81 7.18
CA ASP A 88 -17.10 12.22 6.32
C ASP A 88 -17.35 12.62 4.86
N VAL A 89 -16.27 12.90 4.11
CA VAL A 89 -16.39 13.23 2.68
C VAL A 89 -16.38 11.93 1.89
N VAL A 90 -17.57 11.42 1.54
CA VAL A 90 -17.73 10.17 0.79
C VAL A 90 -18.21 10.49 -0.62
N THR A 91 -17.36 10.23 -1.63
CA THR A 91 -17.63 10.61 -3.04
C THR A 91 -18.49 9.59 -3.81
N GLY A 92 -18.95 8.53 -3.14
CA GLY A 92 -20.07 7.73 -3.61
C GLY A 92 -19.73 6.50 -4.45
N ARG A 93 -18.60 5.81 -4.20
CA ARG A 93 -18.42 4.43 -4.67
C ARG A 93 -17.84 3.52 -3.59
N LYS A 94 -18.78 2.85 -2.91
CA LYS A 94 -18.76 1.48 -2.34
C LYS A 94 -18.45 1.30 -0.86
N SER A 95 -17.51 2.02 -0.28
CA SER A 95 -17.14 1.71 1.11
C SER A 95 -18.13 2.35 2.08
N LYS A 96 -18.79 1.50 2.88
CA LYS A 96 -19.79 1.89 3.89
C LYS A 96 -19.26 1.84 5.31
N SER A 97 -18.03 1.39 5.47
CA SER A 97 -17.34 1.34 6.73
C SER A 97 -15.83 1.33 6.52
N TYR A 98 -15.08 1.74 7.54
CA TYR A 98 -13.63 1.72 7.54
C TYR A 98 -13.12 1.27 8.91
N LEU A 99 -11.86 0.83 8.98
CA LEU A 99 -11.15 0.64 10.23
C LEU A 99 -10.12 1.75 10.42
N GLY A 100 -10.25 2.53 11.50
CA GLY A 100 -9.18 3.43 11.92
C GLY A 100 -8.09 2.65 12.65
N ILE A 101 -6.83 2.83 12.27
CA ILE A 101 -5.68 2.20 12.92
C ILE A 101 -4.62 3.24 13.24
N ALA A 102 -3.77 2.96 14.23
CA ALA A 102 -2.58 3.76 14.52
C ALA A 102 -1.30 3.01 14.12
N ILE A 103 -0.36 3.74 13.54
CA ILE A 103 0.99 3.25 13.18
C ILE A 103 2.06 4.21 13.73
N GLY A 104 3.28 3.71 13.86
CA GLY A 104 4.42 4.52 14.28
C GLY A 104 4.70 5.68 13.32
N ALA A 105 5.25 6.78 13.84
CA ALA A 105 5.53 8.01 13.08
C ALA A 105 6.48 7.80 11.90
N SER A 106 7.33 6.77 11.99
CA SER A 106 8.33 6.42 10.96
C SER A 106 8.02 5.10 10.27
N ALA A 107 6.78 4.61 10.38
CA ALA A 107 6.39 3.35 9.79
C ALA A 107 6.49 3.41 8.25
N GLY A 108 7.37 2.59 7.70
CA GLY A 108 7.59 2.41 6.27
C GLY A 108 6.82 1.23 5.67
N PRO A 109 7.00 0.97 4.37
CA PRO A 109 6.28 -0.08 3.66
C PRO A 109 6.43 -1.48 4.27
N ASP A 110 7.60 -1.83 4.79
CA ASP A 110 7.86 -3.14 5.40
C ASP A 110 7.08 -3.37 6.69
N GLU A 111 6.82 -2.31 7.45
CA GLU A 111 6.04 -2.35 8.70
C GLU A 111 4.55 -2.30 8.41
N ILE A 112 4.15 -1.60 7.33
CA ILE A 112 2.75 -1.47 6.90
C ILE A 112 2.24 -2.72 6.18
N ARG A 113 3.08 -3.37 5.35
CA ARG A 113 2.73 -4.58 4.61
C ARG A 113 2.06 -5.67 5.46
N PRO A 114 2.61 -6.12 6.62
CA PRO A 114 1.97 -7.15 7.42
C PRO A 114 0.64 -6.69 8.02
N ILE A 115 0.44 -5.39 8.27
CA ILE A 115 -0.82 -4.82 8.74
C ILE A 115 -1.89 -4.98 7.66
N PHE A 116 -1.62 -4.49 6.45
CA PHE A 116 -2.57 -4.59 5.35
C PHE A 116 -2.84 -6.03 4.95
N LEU A 117 -1.84 -6.92 5.06
CA LEU A 117 -2.01 -8.35 4.81
C LEU A 117 -3.01 -8.97 5.79
N ASP A 118 -2.89 -8.64 7.09
CA ASP A 118 -3.81 -9.14 8.11
C ASP A 118 -5.23 -8.60 7.90
N LEU A 119 -5.36 -7.30 7.61
CA LEU A 119 -6.65 -6.67 7.29
C LEU A 119 -7.31 -7.28 6.06
N ALA A 120 -6.55 -7.49 4.98
CA ALA A 120 -7.06 -8.11 3.76
C ALA A 120 -7.54 -9.55 4.01
N ARG A 121 -6.82 -10.32 4.84
CA ARG A 121 -7.24 -11.68 5.25
C ARG A 121 -8.50 -11.66 6.12
N ALA A 122 -8.68 -10.61 6.91
CA ALA A 122 -9.89 -10.37 7.70
C ALA A 122 -11.05 -9.79 6.88
N GLY A 123 -10.87 -9.52 5.59
CA GLY A 123 -11.89 -8.91 4.72
C GLY A 123 -12.14 -7.43 4.99
N ILE A 124 -11.19 -6.73 5.61
CA ILE A 124 -11.26 -5.30 5.92
C ILE A 124 -10.43 -4.56 4.87
N CYS A 125 -11.10 -3.93 3.91
CA CYS A 125 -10.44 -3.32 2.76
C CYS A 125 -10.24 -1.82 2.90
N ASP A 126 -11.02 -1.13 3.73
CA ASP A 126 -10.94 0.32 3.88
C ASP A 126 -10.36 0.67 5.24
N VAL A 127 -9.25 1.40 5.21
CA VAL A 127 -8.45 1.69 6.40
C VAL A 127 -8.09 3.16 6.46
N ALA A 128 -8.35 3.78 7.61
CA ALA A 128 -7.88 5.13 7.91
C ALA A 128 -6.62 5.01 8.77
N VAL A 129 -5.46 5.35 8.19
CA VAL A 129 -4.16 5.16 8.82
C VAL A 129 -3.72 6.43 9.54
N VAL A 130 -3.69 6.39 10.86
CA VAL A 130 -3.17 7.50 11.69
C VAL A 130 -1.72 7.25 12.05
N GLN A 131 -0.84 8.17 11.67
CA GLN A 131 0.56 8.13 12.10
C GLN A 131 0.73 8.85 13.42
N ASP A 132 1.58 8.30 14.29
CA ASP A 132 1.98 8.97 15.51
C ASP A 132 2.59 10.35 15.23
N GLY A 133 2.22 11.33 16.05
CA GLY A 133 2.68 12.71 15.88
C GLY A 133 1.85 13.55 14.90
N MET A 134 0.79 13.01 14.30
CA MET A 134 -0.19 13.84 13.59
C MET A 134 -0.83 14.86 14.55
N THR A 135 -0.74 16.14 14.19
CA THR A 135 -1.29 17.24 15.00
C THR A 135 -2.77 17.45 14.66
N PRO A 136 -3.67 17.50 15.66
CA PRO A 136 -5.07 17.86 15.43
C PRO A 136 -5.20 19.27 14.83
N GLY A 137 -6.15 19.43 13.92
CA GLY A 137 -6.52 20.73 13.37
C GLY A 137 -7.23 21.63 14.38
N PRO A 138 -7.64 22.85 13.96
CA PRO A 138 -8.30 23.83 14.83
C PRO A 138 -9.60 23.35 15.50
N ARG A 139 -10.24 22.30 14.95
CA ARG A 139 -11.46 21.70 15.51
C ARG A 139 -11.19 20.53 16.45
N GLY A 140 -9.93 20.21 16.73
CA GLY A 140 -9.53 19.13 17.65
C GLY A 140 -9.57 17.73 17.03
N ASP A 141 -9.67 17.63 15.71
CA ASP A 141 -9.70 16.40 14.93
C ASP A 141 -8.47 16.26 14.01
N VAL A 142 -8.12 15.01 13.71
CA VAL A 142 -7.14 14.66 12.68
C VAL A 142 -7.92 14.20 11.46
N SER A 143 -7.71 14.87 10.32
CA SER A 143 -8.27 14.48 9.03
C SER A 143 -7.36 13.46 8.37
N VAL A 144 -7.91 12.30 8.02
CA VAL A 144 -7.15 11.13 7.55
C VAL A 144 -7.79 10.62 6.26
N VAL A 145 -6.97 10.31 5.26
CA VAL A 145 -7.41 9.64 4.03
C VAL A 145 -7.79 8.19 4.37
N ILE A 146 -8.86 7.70 3.77
CA ILE A 146 -9.21 6.28 3.84
C ILE A 146 -8.60 5.56 2.65
N ASP A 147 -7.56 4.78 2.89
CA ASP A 147 -6.94 3.95 1.87
C ASP A 147 -7.79 2.70 1.60
N HIS A 148 -8.00 2.38 0.33
CA HIS A 148 -8.63 1.14 -0.09
C HIS A 148 -7.57 0.09 -0.46
N ILE A 149 -7.45 -0.98 0.31
CA ILE A 149 -6.52 -2.07 0.05
C ILE A 149 -7.06 -2.89 -1.13
N VAL A 150 -6.35 -2.92 -2.25
CA VAL A 150 -6.72 -3.74 -3.43
C VAL A 150 -6.10 -5.13 -3.31
N SER A 151 -4.81 -5.18 -2.98
CA SER A 151 -4.09 -6.44 -2.82
C SER A 151 -2.80 -6.26 -2.03
N VAL A 152 -2.38 -7.32 -1.34
CA VAL A 152 -1.15 -7.36 -0.54
C VAL A 152 -0.43 -8.67 -0.80
N ARG A 153 0.89 -8.62 -0.93
CA ARG A 153 1.74 -9.80 -1.08
C ARG A 153 2.11 -10.36 0.30
N ASP A 154 2.03 -11.68 0.44
CA ASP A 154 2.50 -12.37 1.64
C ASP A 154 4.01 -12.66 1.60
N GLY A 155 4.56 -13.15 2.72
CA GLY A 155 5.99 -13.48 2.81
C GLY A 155 6.47 -14.59 1.87
N ALA A 156 5.55 -15.33 1.23
CA ALA A 156 5.86 -16.34 0.22
C ALA A 156 5.76 -15.79 -1.22
N GLY A 157 5.43 -14.51 -1.39
CA GLY A 157 5.28 -13.89 -2.69
C GLY A 157 3.88 -14.02 -3.31
N LYS A 158 2.93 -14.63 -2.61
CA LYS A 158 1.56 -14.81 -3.10
C LYS A 158 0.74 -13.54 -2.83
N THR A 159 0.00 -13.11 -3.85
CA THR A 159 -0.92 -11.98 -3.75
C THR A 159 -2.23 -12.41 -3.08
N VAL A 160 -2.59 -11.72 -2.01
CA VAL A 160 -3.89 -11.74 -1.35
C VAL A 160 -4.67 -10.52 -1.83
N LYS A 161 -5.82 -10.74 -2.47
CA LYS A 161 -6.73 -9.65 -2.86
C LYS A 161 -7.65 -9.32 -1.71
N CYS A 162 -8.00 -8.06 -1.55
CA CYS A 162 -9.09 -7.67 -0.66
C CYS A 162 -10.37 -7.60 -1.49
N GLU A 163 -11.35 -8.42 -1.14
CA GLU A 163 -12.64 -8.48 -1.82
C GLU A 163 -13.68 -7.78 -0.92
N GLY A 164 -13.64 -6.45 -0.93
CA GLY A 164 -14.54 -5.55 -0.18
C GLY A 164 -15.49 -4.76 -1.07
#